data_AF-A0A6P1DRZ7-F1
#
_entry.id   AF-A0A6P1DRZ7-F1
#
_cell.length_a   1.000
_cell.length_b   1.000
_cell.length_c   1.000
_cell.angle_alpha   90.00
_cell.angle_beta   90.00
_cell.angle_gamma   90.00
#
_symmetry.space_group_name_H-M   'P 1'
#
loop_
_entity.id
_entity.type
_entity.pdbx_description
1 polymer ?
#
loop_
_entity_poly.entity_id
_entity_poly.type
_entity_poly.pdbx_seq_one_letter_code
_entity_poly.pdbx_strand_id
1 'polypeptide(L)'
;MSTRRFALILVLAFSPGLVGNAFAISIRYEPGITHEARAITEYRTTGAMIEGLEVTAFFSNGASESLSWASSDAASGGVMGSGWSLTQSGDTFRSAWTLSMDAPSTSSTDRAPSIARLVLNAAPGRSVFDVDVTDQDGSGTAGSKAGGAFALEGQRQGLAVTYSDQVAIGNQRALGDLYNTLTLEFSETSFFSAGQSLNFVADMDSILTSPKQLGGLDDRVAVPIPSAVWLFASSLAGIAGIGRWSRKS
;
A
#
# COMPACT_ATOMS: atom_id res chain seq x y z
N MET A 1 58.22 18.44 58.45
CA MET A 1 57.22 17.39 58.75
C MET A 1 56.16 17.44 57.65
N SER A 2 56.02 16.35 56.91
CA SER A 2 55.28 16.24 55.64
C SER A 2 53.80 15.93 55.90
N THR A 3 52.89 16.78 55.39
CA THR A 3 51.44 16.56 55.36
C THR A 3 51.06 15.88 54.03
N ARG A 4 50.65 14.61 54.10
CA ARG A 4 50.09 13.87 52.96
C ARG A 4 48.58 14.19 52.85
N ARG A 5 48.16 14.75 51.71
CA ARG A 5 46.74 14.91 51.35
C ARG A 5 46.28 13.65 50.60
N PHE A 6 45.29 12.95 51.13
CA PHE A 6 44.59 11.87 50.44
C PHE A 6 43.51 12.47 49.52
N ALA A 7 43.59 12.17 48.22
CA ALA A 7 42.54 12.49 47.26
C ALA A 7 41.57 11.30 47.17
N LEU A 8 40.29 11.55 47.46
CA LEU A 8 39.19 10.60 47.30
C LEU A 8 38.73 10.66 45.83
N ILE A 9 38.96 9.60 45.05
CA ILE A 9 38.44 9.47 43.69
C ILE A 9 37.06 8.83 43.77
N LEU A 10 36.02 9.61 43.47
CA LEU A 10 34.65 9.13 43.29
C LEU A 10 34.53 8.57 41.86
N VAL A 11 34.46 7.25 41.73
CA VAL A 11 34.15 6.59 40.46
C VAL A 11 32.63 6.62 40.27
N LEU A 12 32.14 7.52 39.41
CA LEU A 12 30.76 7.45 38.92
C LEU A 12 30.64 6.25 37.97
N ALA A 13 29.90 5.23 38.41
CA ALA A 13 29.46 4.15 37.53
C ALA A 13 28.43 4.73 36.55
N PHE A 14 28.84 4.86 35.28
CA PHE A 14 27.94 5.17 34.18
C PHE A 14 27.18 3.88 33.83
N SER A 15 25.97 3.74 34.35
CA SER A 15 25.03 2.72 33.87
C SER A 15 24.59 3.14 32.46
N PRO A 16 24.87 2.37 31.39
CA PRO A 16 24.22 2.61 30.12
C PRO A 16 22.74 2.31 30.33
N GLY A 17 21.93 3.36 30.48
CA GLY A 17 20.48 3.24 30.43
C GLY A 17 20.11 2.59 29.11
N LEU A 18 19.24 1.58 29.16
CA LEU A 18 18.58 1.02 27.99
C LEU A 18 17.99 2.18 27.18
N VAL A 19 18.59 2.48 26.03
CA VAL A 19 17.96 3.32 25.03
C VAL A 19 16.81 2.48 24.47
N GLY A 20 15.60 2.73 24.97
CA GLY A 20 14.40 2.25 24.32
C GLY A 20 14.34 2.91 22.95
N ASN A 21 14.51 2.14 21.88
CA ASN A 21 14.32 2.63 20.53
C ASN A 21 12.85 3.03 20.36
N ALA A 22 12.55 4.32 20.45
CA ALA A 22 11.30 4.85 19.93
C ALA A 22 11.36 4.73 18.40
N PHE A 23 10.61 3.81 17.82
CA PHE A 23 10.49 3.75 16.36
C PHE A 23 9.64 4.94 15.91
N ALA A 24 10.30 5.94 15.31
CA ALA A 24 9.63 7.00 14.57
C ALA A 24 8.84 6.40 13.39
N ILE A 25 7.82 7.13 12.92
CA ILE A 25 7.12 6.78 11.68
C ILE A 25 8.14 6.77 10.54
N SER A 26 8.20 5.69 9.77
CA SER A 26 9.04 5.63 8.58
C SER A 26 8.17 5.77 7.34
N ILE A 27 8.45 6.77 6.50
CA ILE A 27 7.81 6.95 5.20
C ILE A 27 8.79 6.47 4.13
N ARG A 28 8.32 5.60 3.22
CA ARG A 28 9.09 5.02 2.13
C ARG A 28 8.39 5.26 0.81
N TYR A 29 9.19 5.40 -0.23
CA TYR A 29 8.75 5.54 -1.61
C TYR A 29 9.38 4.42 -2.42
N GLU A 30 8.55 3.56 -2.99
CA GLU A 30 8.98 2.39 -3.73
C GLU A 30 8.45 2.50 -5.15
N PRO A 31 9.30 2.86 -6.14
CA PRO A 31 8.84 3.08 -7.52
C PRO A 31 8.02 1.93 -8.10
N GLY A 32 8.31 0.70 -7.67
CA GLY A 32 7.52 -0.48 -8.01
C GLY A 32 7.37 -0.67 -9.52
N ILE A 33 6.16 -1.05 -9.92
CA ILE A 33 5.77 -1.10 -11.33
C ILE A 33 5.24 0.29 -11.72
N THR A 34 5.69 0.83 -12.87
CA THR A 34 5.13 2.08 -13.37
C THR A 34 3.78 1.84 -14.04
N HIS A 35 2.78 2.63 -13.65
CA HIS A 35 1.48 2.71 -14.31
C HIS A 35 1.34 4.01 -15.09
N GLU A 36 0.40 4.07 -16.02
CA GLU A 36 0.09 5.26 -16.79
C GLU A 36 -1.40 5.60 -16.68
N ALA A 37 -1.70 6.87 -16.44
CA ALA A 37 -3.01 7.46 -16.62
C ALA A 37 -2.96 8.58 -17.67
N ARG A 38 -4.10 8.85 -18.33
CA ARG A 38 -4.13 9.76 -19.47
C ARG A 38 -3.94 11.23 -19.09
N ALA A 39 -4.52 11.67 -17.98
CA ALA A 39 -4.51 13.05 -17.52
C ALA A 39 -4.96 13.12 -16.05
N ILE A 40 -4.46 14.11 -15.32
CA ILE A 40 -5.05 14.62 -14.09
C ILE A 40 -6.32 15.40 -14.45
N THR A 41 -7.42 15.15 -13.74
CA THR A 41 -8.70 15.84 -13.94
C THR A 41 -9.03 16.83 -12.85
N GLU A 42 -8.57 16.59 -11.62
CA GLU A 42 -8.78 17.44 -10.46
C GLU A 42 -7.62 17.23 -9.47
N TYR A 43 -7.14 18.31 -8.87
CA TYR A 43 -6.09 18.29 -7.83
C TYR A 43 -6.65 18.63 -6.44
N ARG A 44 -7.93 19.00 -6.35
CA ARG A 44 -8.68 19.13 -5.09
C ARG A 44 -9.61 17.95 -4.94
N THR A 45 -9.03 16.77 -4.82
CA THR A 45 -9.81 15.53 -4.72
C THR A 45 -10.50 15.46 -3.37
N THR A 46 -11.77 15.04 -3.37
CA THR A 46 -12.51 14.81 -2.13
C THR A 46 -12.76 13.33 -1.90
N GLY A 47 -13.15 12.96 -0.68
CA GLY A 47 -13.50 11.59 -0.32
C GLY A 47 -14.64 11.02 -1.16
N ALA A 48 -15.50 11.86 -1.75
CA ALA A 48 -16.53 11.40 -2.68
C ALA A 48 -15.98 11.09 -4.08
N MET A 49 -14.88 11.72 -4.50
CA MET A 49 -14.30 11.60 -5.85
C MET A 49 -13.47 10.32 -6.05
N ILE A 50 -13.04 9.69 -4.95
CA ILE A 50 -12.26 8.45 -4.94
C ILE A 50 -13.15 7.19 -4.82
N GLU A 51 -14.44 7.31 -5.17
CA GLU A 51 -15.37 6.18 -5.20
C GLU A 51 -14.80 5.05 -6.08
N GLY A 52 -14.78 3.84 -5.52
CA GLY A 52 -14.14 2.70 -6.15
C GLY A 52 -12.71 2.40 -5.64
N LEU A 53 -12.06 3.30 -4.90
CA LEU A 53 -10.76 3.00 -4.26
C LEU A 53 -10.87 1.71 -3.44
N GLU A 54 -9.92 0.80 -3.59
CA GLU A 54 -9.96 -0.46 -2.88
C GLU A 54 -9.15 -0.37 -1.58
N VAL A 55 -9.77 -0.75 -0.46
CA VAL A 55 -9.13 -0.79 0.86
C VAL A 55 -9.08 -2.23 1.33
N THR A 56 -7.88 -2.76 1.54
CA THR A 56 -7.67 -4.10 2.11
C THR A 56 -7.06 -4.02 3.50
N ALA A 57 -7.78 -4.50 4.50
CA ALA A 57 -7.26 -4.72 5.84
C ALA A 57 -6.73 -6.16 5.97
N PHE A 58 -5.50 -6.31 6.45
CA PHE A 58 -4.89 -7.58 6.84
C PHE A 58 -4.81 -7.61 8.37
N PHE A 59 -5.38 -8.64 8.96
CA PHE A 59 -5.53 -8.76 10.39
C PHE A 59 -4.42 -9.61 11.01
N SER A 60 -4.19 -9.43 12.31
CA SER A 60 -3.13 -10.10 13.08
C SER A 60 -3.30 -11.63 13.17
N ASN A 61 -4.50 -12.15 12.89
CA ASN A 61 -4.78 -13.58 12.82
C ASN A 61 -4.58 -14.17 11.41
N GLY A 62 -4.11 -13.37 10.44
CA GLY A 62 -3.90 -13.77 9.06
C GLY A 62 -5.13 -13.65 8.15
N ALA A 63 -6.30 -13.29 8.67
CA ALA A 63 -7.47 -12.98 7.86
C ALA A 63 -7.29 -11.65 7.12
N SER A 64 -8.10 -11.42 6.09
CA SER A 64 -8.16 -10.13 5.39
C SER A 64 -9.58 -9.80 4.95
N GLU A 65 -9.88 -8.51 4.82
CA GLU A 65 -11.13 -7.97 4.31
C GLU A 65 -10.80 -6.87 3.28
N SER A 66 -11.33 -7.00 2.06
CA SER A 66 -11.19 -6.00 1.00
C SER A 66 -12.55 -5.38 0.70
N LEU A 67 -12.58 -4.05 0.66
CA LEU A 67 -13.79 -3.24 0.51
C LEU A 67 -13.56 -2.17 -0.55
N SER A 68 -14.61 -1.87 -1.31
CA SER A 68 -14.62 -0.74 -2.25
C SER A 68 -15.12 0.51 -1.53
N TRP A 69 -14.39 1.60 -1.67
CA TRP A 69 -14.76 2.92 -1.18
C TRP A 69 -16.07 3.39 -1.80
N ALA A 70 -16.96 3.92 -0.97
CA ALA A 70 -18.23 4.48 -1.39
C ALA A 70 -18.36 5.93 -0.93
N SER A 71 -18.98 6.77 -1.76
CA SER A 71 -19.35 8.13 -1.39
C SER A 71 -20.50 8.10 -0.37
N SER A 72 -20.38 8.90 0.70
CA SER A 72 -21.42 9.05 1.73
C SER A 72 -22.19 10.36 1.59
N ASP A 73 -21.55 11.38 1.02
CA ASP A 73 -22.15 12.67 0.67
C ASP A 73 -21.37 13.32 -0.49
N ALA A 74 -21.61 14.61 -0.75
CA ALA A 74 -20.99 15.34 -1.86
C ALA A 74 -19.46 15.53 -1.74
N ALA A 75 -18.88 15.37 -0.56
CA ALA A 75 -17.46 15.59 -0.30
C ALA A 75 -16.80 14.48 0.53
N SER A 76 -17.57 13.51 1.02
CA SER A 76 -17.08 12.47 1.92
C SER A 76 -17.35 11.08 1.38
N GLY A 77 -16.54 10.13 1.83
CA GLY A 77 -16.73 8.72 1.60
C GLY A 77 -15.96 7.87 2.60
N GLY A 78 -16.06 6.55 2.43
CA GLY A 78 -15.33 5.61 3.27
C GLY A 78 -15.62 4.15 2.96
N VAL A 79 -15.04 3.30 3.79
CA VAL A 79 -15.36 1.89 3.92
C VAL A 79 -15.74 1.58 5.37
N MET A 80 -16.70 0.69 5.53
CA MET A 80 -17.14 0.15 6.81
C MET A 80 -16.94 -1.36 6.77
N GLY A 81 -15.97 -1.86 7.52
CA GLY A 81 -15.66 -3.28 7.62
C GLY A 81 -16.22 -3.92 8.87
N SER A 82 -15.77 -5.14 9.13
CA SER A 82 -16.21 -5.93 10.27
C SER A 82 -15.49 -5.49 11.56
N GLY A 83 -15.95 -4.40 12.17
CA GLY A 83 -15.40 -3.85 13.40
C GLY A 83 -14.33 -2.76 13.22
N TRP A 84 -14.24 -2.19 12.02
CA TRP A 84 -13.34 -1.10 11.68
C TRP A 84 -13.91 -0.24 10.55
N SER A 85 -13.39 0.97 10.38
CA SER A 85 -13.77 1.86 9.29
C SER A 85 -12.60 2.74 8.88
N LEU A 86 -12.58 3.15 7.61
CA LEU A 86 -11.73 4.24 7.12
C LEU A 86 -12.61 5.25 6.40
N THR A 87 -12.53 6.52 6.79
CA THR A 87 -13.32 7.60 6.19
C THR A 87 -12.45 8.79 5.82
N GLN A 88 -12.91 9.58 4.85
CA GLN A 88 -12.30 10.85 4.45
C GLN A 88 -13.43 11.83 4.12
N SER A 89 -13.30 13.07 4.58
CA SER A 89 -14.26 14.15 4.31
C SER A 89 -13.57 15.43 3.87
N GLY A 90 -13.92 15.93 2.67
CA GLY A 90 -13.39 17.16 2.10
C GLY A 90 -12.12 16.94 1.29
N ASP A 91 -11.33 18.00 1.11
CA ASP A 91 -10.14 18.06 0.24
C ASP A 91 -8.97 17.23 0.82
N THR A 92 -8.55 16.15 0.15
CA THR A 92 -7.53 15.19 0.61
C THR A 92 -6.18 15.84 0.90
N PHE A 93 -5.89 16.99 0.28
CA PHE A 93 -4.65 17.74 0.50
C PHE A 93 -4.46 18.19 1.96
N ARG A 94 -5.55 18.40 2.71
CA ARG A 94 -5.50 18.90 4.10
C ARG A 94 -6.48 18.26 5.07
N SER A 95 -7.55 17.64 4.58
CA SER A 95 -8.52 16.98 5.42
C SER A 95 -7.99 15.62 5.86
N ALA A 96 -8.08 15.34 7.16
CA ALA A 96 -7.67 14.06 7.70
C ALA A 96 -8.57 12.91 7.22
N TRP A 97 -7.91 11.80 6.93
CA TRP A 97 -8.47 10.46 6.91
C TRP A 97 -8.59 9.96 8.35
N THR A 98 -9.68 9.26 8.67
CA THR A 98 -9.92 8.68 9.99
C THR A 98 -10.01 7.16 9.87
N LEU A 99 -8.98 6.44 10.33
CA LEU A 99 -9.04 4.98 10.54
C LEU A 99 -9.49 4.72 11.98
N SER A 100 -10.52 3.89 12.18
CA SER A 100 -11.04 3.56 13.51
C SER A 100 -11.32 2.07 13.65
N MET A 101 -11.09 1.54 14.85
CA MET A 101 -11.56 0.21 15.26
C MET A 101 -12.66 0.38 16.30
N ASP A 102 -13.73 -0.39 16.18
CA ASP A 102 -14.83 -0.38 17.13
C ASP A 102 -14.33 -0.64 18.55
N ALA A 103 -14.98 -0.01 19.52
CA ALA A 103 -14.70 -0.27 20.92
C ALA A 103 -15.03 -1.74 21.24
N PRO A 104 -14.26 -2.40 22.12
CA PRO A 104 -14.58 -3.75 22.55
C PRO A 104 -15.97 -3.76 23.20
N SER A 105 -16.85 -4.60 22.67
CA SER A 105 -18.17 -4.84 23.28
C SER A 105 -17.99 -5.62 24.57
N THR A 106 -18.69 -5.20 25.63
CA THR A 106 -18.72 -5.93 26.92
C THR A 106 -19.68 -7.12 26.88
N SER A 107 -20.48 -7.26 25.82
CA SER A 107 -21.51 -8.29 25.67
C SER A 107 -21.20 -9.35 24.60
N SER A 108 -20.12 -9.20 23.82
CA SER A 108 -19.68 -10.20 22.84
C SER A 108 -18.23 -10.63 23.09
N THR A 109 -17.96 -11.93 22.94
CA THR A 109 -16.59 -12.46 22.87
C THR A 109 -15.97 -12.28 21.48
N ASP A 110 -16.79 -11.99 20.47
CA ASP A 110 -16.33 -11.66 19.12
C ASP A 110 -15.75 -10.25 19.12
N ARG A 111 -14.42 -10.18 19.14
CA ARG A 111 -13.65 -8.96 18.97
C ARG A 111 -13.03 -9.00 17.58
N ALA A 112 -13.17 -7.91 16.82
CA ALA A 112 -12.44 -7.77 15.57
C ALA A 112 -10.94 -7.95 15.83
N PRO A 113 -10.25 -8.82 15.07
CA PRO A 113 -8.81 -8.97 15.20
C PRO A 113 -8.14 -7.63 14.86
N SER A 114 -7.02 -7.34 15.50
CA SER A 114 -6.28 -6.10 15.25
C SER A 114 -5.80 -6.05 13.80
N ILE A 115 -5.78 -4.86 13.20
CA ILE A 115 -5.22 -4.64 11.86
C ILE A 115 -3.69 -4.62 11.97
N ALA A 116 -3.05 -5.50 11.21
CA ALA A 116 -1.60 -5.56 11.05
C ALA A 116 -1.13 -4.69 9.88
N ARG A 117 -1.90 -4.64 8.80
CA ARG A 117 -1.56 -3.85 7.61
C ARG A 117 -2.84 -3.39 6.91
N LEU A 118 -2.83 -2.14 6.42
CA LEU A 118 -3.89 -1.56 5.61
C LEU A 118 -3.30 -1.15 4.27
N VAL A 119 -3.91 -1.58 3.17
CA VAL A 119 -3.48 -1.24 1.81
C VAL A 119 -4.60 -0.49 1.11
N LEU A 120 -4.30 0.69 0.58
CA LEU A 120 -5.20 1.49 -0.23
C LEU A 120 -4.68 1.45 -1.67
N ASN A 121 -5.49 0.93 -2.59
CA ASN A 121 -5.22 0.89 -4.02
C ASN A 121 -6.11 1.90 -4.74
N ALA A 122 -5.51 2.98 -5.23
CA ALA A 122 -6.22 4.12 -5.80
C ALA A 122 -6.72 3.87 -7.24
N ALA A 123 -6.12 2.89 -7.95
CA ALA A 123 -6.41 2.66 -9.37
C ALA A 123 -7.90 2.46 -9.70
N PRO A 124 -8.66 1.61 -8.98
CA PRO A 124 -10.06 1.38 -9.32
C PRO A 124 -10.93 2.62 -9.00
N GLY A 125 -10.50 3.45 -8.05
CA GLY A 125 -11.11 4.75 -7.74
C GLY A 125 -10.71 5.90 -8.66
N ARG A 126 -9.96 5.62 -9.74
CA ARG A 126 -9.46 6.61 -10.70
C ARG A 126 -8.80 7.80 -10.01
N SER A 127 -7.97 7.48 -9.03
CA SER A 127 -7.18 8.44 -8.29
C SER A 127 -5.74 7.94 -8.15
N VAL A 128 -4.87 8.83 -7.68
CA VAL A 128 -3.47 8.55 -7.33
C VAL A 128 -3.16 9.28 -6.04
N PHE A 129 -2.22 8.77 -5.26
CA PHE A 129 -1.64 9.52 -4.18
C PHE A 129 -0.62 10.52 -4.73
N ASP A 130 -0.73 11.76 -4.32
CA ASP A 130 0.18 12.85 -4.69
C ASP A 130 1.07 13.20 -3.51
N VAL A 131 2.38 13.19 -3.72
CA VAL A 131 3.38 13.53 -2.72
C VAL A 131 4.26 14.65 -3.25
N ASP A 132 4.66 15.56 -2.37
CA ASP A 132 5.61 16.61 -2.74
C ASP A 132 7.01 16.01 -2.96
N VAL A 133 7.30 15.67 -4.21
CA VAL A 133 8.65 15.39 -4.67
C VAL A 133 8.93 16.34 -5.83
N THR A 134 9.80 17.31 -5.57
CA THR A 134 10.38 18.11 -6.64
C THR A 134 11.35 17.21 -7.41
N ASP A 135 11.12 17.04 -8.71
CA ASP A 135 12.12 16.40 -9.56
C ASP A 135 13.42 17.25 -9.62
N GLN A 136 14.44 16.75 -10.30
CA GLN A 136 15.73 17.46 -10.40
C GLN A 136 15.63 18.84 -11.06
N ASP A 137 14.54 19.10 -11.81
CA ASP A 137 14.26 20.35 -12.52
C ASP A 137 13.30 21.28 -11.72
N GLY A 138 12.82 20.83 -10.55
CA GLY A 138 11.95 21.60 -9.67
C GLY A 138 10.47 21.58 -10.07
N SER A 139 10.03 20.65 -10.92
CA SER A 139 8.63 20.54 -11.37
C SER A 139 8.02 19.18 -11.07
N GLY A 140 6.87 19.16 -10.37
CA GLY A 140 6.02 17.99 -10.26
C GLY A 140 5.19 17.73 -11.53
N THR A 141 4.38 16.69 -11.50
CA THR A 141 3.57 16.23 -12.62
C THR A 141 2.57 17.29 -13.06
N ALA A 142 2.54 17.55 -14.37
CA ALA A 142 1.68 18.58 -14.94
C ALA A 142 0.20 18.33 -14.61
N GLY A 143 -0.42 19.31 -13.95
CA GLY A 143 -1.84 19.27 -13.56
C GLY A 143 -2.09 18.86 -12.11
N SER A 144 -1.11 18.23 -11.45
CA SER A 144 -1.22 17.71 -10.08
C SER A 144 -1.04 18.77 -8.98
N LYS A 145 -0.37 19.89 -9.29
CA LYS A 145 0.04 20.92 -8.31
C LYS A 145 1.11 20.35 -7.37
N ALA A 146 1.17 20.84 -6.14
CA ALA A 146 2.14 20.39 -5.15
C ALA A 146 1.39 19.50 -4.16
N GLY A 147 1.83 18.24 -4.06
CA GLY A 147 1.18 17.24 -3.24
C GLY A 147 1.49 17.32 -1.75
N GLY A 148 1.05 16.30 -1.02
CA GLY A 148 1.21 16.17 0.42
C GLY A 148 1.51 14.73 0.83
N ALA A 149 2.77 14.47 1.19
CA ALA A 149 3.15 13.18 1.76
C ALA A 149 2.42 12.90 3.08
N PHE A 150 2.34 11.62 3.44
CA PHE A 150 1.68 11.15 4.64
C PHE A 150 2.10 11.95 5.88
N ALA A 151 1.11 12.52 6.57
CA ALA A 151 1.32 13.24 7.81
C ALA A 151 0.38 12.70 8.88
N LEU A 152 0.96 12.14 9.95
CA LEU A 152 0.17 11.70 11.09
C LEU A 152 -0.29 12.91 11.91
N GLU A 153 -1.57 12.94 12.26
CA GLU A 153 -2.07 13.85 13.29
C GLU A 153 -1.92 13.20 14.66
N GLY A 154 -1.07 13.80 15.51
CA GLY A 154 -0.75 13.26 16.83
C GLY A 154 0.53 12.44 16.82
N GLN A 155 0.59 11.41 17.66
CA GLN A 155 1.80 10.61 17.87
C GLN A 155 1.46 9.12 17.89
N ARG A 156 2.26 8.33 17.16
CA ARG A 156 2.20 6.87 17.17
C ARG A 156 3.60 6.30 16.95
N GLN A 157 3.88 5.17 17.58
CA GLN A 157 5.08 4.37 17.32
C GLN A 157 4.72 3.08 16.60
N GLY A 158 5.67 2.53 15.85
CA GLY A 158 5.49 1.26 15.16
C GLY A 158 4.53 1.33 13.97
N LEU A 159 4.57 2.43 13.22
CA LEU A 159 3.85 2.60 11.96
C LEU A 159 4.87 2.84 10.85
N ALA A 160 4.88 1.98 9.84
CA ALA A 160 5.58 2.21 8.58
C ALA A 160 4.56 2.56 7.50
N VAL A 161 4.91 3.53 6.66
CA VAL A 161 4.08 4.00 5.55
C VAL A 161 4.88 3.85 4.27
N THR A 162 4.30 3.20 3.28
CA THR A 162 4.94 2.99 1.98
C THR A 162 4.01 3.45 0.87
N TYR A 163 4.51 4.36 0.04
CA TYR A 163 3.93 4.65 -1.26
C TYR A 163 4.56 3.73 -2.30
N SER A 164 3.76 3.00 -3.07
CA SER A 164 4.27 2.10 -4.11
C SER A 164 3.59 2.29 -5.46
N ASP A 165 4.30 1.85 -6.50
CA ASP A 165 3.85 1.80 -7.89
C ASP A 165 3.60 3.19 -8.48
N GLN A 166 4.66 3.78 -9.03
CA GLN A 166 4.62 5.14 -9.57
C GLN A 166 3.67 5.28 -10.74
N VAL A 167 3.07 6.45 -10.88
CA VAL A 167 2.16 6.77 -11.97
C VAL A 167 2.73 7.87 -12.86
N ALA A 168 2.80 7.57 -14.15
CA ALA A 168 3.08 8.52 -15.21
C ALA A 168 1.77 9.11 -15.77
N ILE A 169 1.80 10.36 -16.23
CA ILE A 169 0.66 11.03 -16.85
C ILE A 169 0.95 11.34 -18.33
N GLY A 170 0.02 10.98 -19.22
CA GLY A 170 -0.01 11.46 -20.60
C GLY A 170 1.21 11.08 -21.45
N ASN A 171 1.69 9.84 -21.36
CA ASN A 171 2.91 9.32 -21.98
C ASN A 171 4.21 10.04 -21.56
N GLN A 172 4.22 10.75 -20.44
CA GLN A 172 5.44 11.32 -19.87
C GLN A 172 6.16 10.28 -19.00
N ARG A 173 7.41 10.56 -18.61
CA ARG A 173 8.08 9.76 -17.58
C ARG A 173 7.39 9.97 -16.23
N ALA A 174 7.33 8.96 -15.37
CA ALA A 174 6.97 9.17 -13.98
C ALA A 174 8.04 10.05 -13.30
N LEU A 175 7.61 11.02 -12.49
CA LEU A 175 8.51 11.97 -11.81
C LEU A 175 8.76 11.60 -10.34
N GLY A 176 8.02 10.61 -9.84
CA GLY A 176 8.20 10.07 -8.49
C GLY A 176 7.42 10.78 -7.40
N ASP A 177 6.42 11.55 -7.80
CA ASP A 177 5.45 12.31 -7.01
C ASP A 177 4.06 11.65 -6.98
N LEU A 178 3.72 10.85 -8.00
CA LEU A 178 2.43 10.14 -8.06
C LEU A 178 2.60 8.64 -7.82
N TYR A 179 1.78 8.07 -6.94
CA TYR A 179 1.79 6.64 -6.58
C TYR A 179 0.39 6.04 -6.59
N ASN A 180 0.28 4.77 -6.96
CA ASN A 180 -1.00 4.06 -7.01
C ASN A 180 -1.44 3.50 -5.65
N THR A 181 -0.47 3.11 -4.83
CA THR A 181 -0.74 2.36 -3.60
C THR A 181 -0.16 3.07 -2.38
N LEU A 182 -0.93 3.11 -1.30
CA LEU A 182 -0.48 3.52 0.03
C LEU A 182 -0.66 2.35 1.01
N THR A 183 0.42 1.94 1.66
CA THR A 183 0.41 0.88 2.67
C THR A 183 0.74 1.45 4.04
N LEU A 184 -0.09 1.15 5.03
CA LEU A 184 0.14 1.42 6.44
C LEU A 184 0.42 0.07 7.11
N GLU A 185 1.63 -0.13 7.62
CA GLU A 185 2.04 -1.36 8.28
C GLU A 185 2.30 -1.10 9.76
N PHE A 186 1.54 -1.80 10.62
CA PHE A 186 1.66 -1.72 12.06
C PHE A 186 2.62 -2.79 12.56
N SER A 187 3.54 -2.40 13.43
CA SER A 187 4.50 -3.33 14.03
C SER A 187 3.78 -4.43 14.82
N GLU A 188 4.37 -5.63 14.86
CA GLU A 188 3.82 -6.79 15.58
C GLU A 188 3.61 -6.55 17.09
N THR A 189 4.34 -5.60 17.67
CA THR A 189 4.21 -5.20 19.07
C THR A 189 3.16 -4.11 19.30
N SER A 190 2.57 -3.56 18.24
CA SER A 190 1.66 -2.40 18.28
C SER A 190 0.63 -2.39 17.12
N PHE A 191 -0.02 -3.53 16.88
CA PHE A 191 -1.11 -3.63 15.90
C PHE A 191 -2.26 -2.64 16.20
N PHE A 192 -2.97 -2.20 15.15
CA PHE A 192 -4.10 -1.29 15.28
C PHE A 192 -5.33 -2.02 15.83
N SER A 193 -5.71 -1.71 17.06
CA SER A 193 -6.57 -2.58 17.89
C SER A 193 -7.87 -1.90 18.31
N ALA A 194 -8.85 -2.68 18.78
CA ALA A 194 -10.18 -2.19 19.20
C ALA A 194 -10.13 -0.93 20.07
N GLY A 195 -10.98 0.04 19.77
CA GLY A 195 -11.07 1.34 20.43
C GLY A 195 -10.00 2.36 20.03
N GLN A 196 -9.09 2.02 19.12
CA GLN A 196 -8.12 2.98 18.59
C GLN A 196 -8.71 3.78 17.43
N SER A 197 -8.22 5.01 17.30
CA SER A 197 -8.44 5.89 16.15
C SER A 197 -7.10 6.46 15.69
N LEU A 198 -6.92 6.61 14.38
CA LEU A 198 -5.73 7.15 13.74
C LEU A 198 -6.18 8.19 12.70
N ASN A 199 -5.76 9.43 12.90
CA ASN A 199 -5.98 10.51 11.95
C ASN A 199 -4.70 10.80 11.19
N PHE A 200 -4.78 10.90 9.87
CA PHE A 200 -3.63 11.23 9.03
C PHE A 200 -4.08 11.98 7.78
N VAL A 201 -3.18 12.77 7.21
CA VAL A 201 -3.36 13.39 5.89
C VAL A 201 -2.58 12.57 4.88
N ALA A 202 -3.21 12.30 3.74
CA ALA A 202 -2.58 11.74 2.56
C ALA A 202 -3.29 12.37 1.36
N ASP A 203 -2.53 13.07 0.54
CA ASP A 203 -3.08 13.78 -0.60
C ASP A 203 -3.33 12.86 -1.79
N MET A 204 -4.34 13.20 -2.58
CA MET A 204 -4.75 12.45 -3.75
C MET A 204 -5.19 13.37 -4.87
N ASP A 205 -4.93 12.93 -6.09
CA ASP A 205 -5.41 13.53 -7.33
C ASP A 205 -6.37 12.60 -8.07
N SER A 206 -7.34 13.19 -8.75
CA SER A 206 -8.27 12.46 -9.60
C SER A 206 -7.72 12.38 -11.02
N ILE A 207 -7.88 11.23 -11.66
CA ILE A 207 -7.39 10.97 -13.01
C ILE A 207 -8.50 10.53 -13.97
N LEU A 208 -8.29 10.83 -15.25
CA LEU A 208 -9.28 10.58 -16.30
C LEU A 208 -9.54 9.08 -16.53
N THR A 209 -8.55 8.24 -16.27
CA THR A 209 -8.60 6.79 -16.49
C THR A 209 -7.87 6.10 -15.36
N SER A 210 -8.35 4.96 -14.90
CA SER A 210 -7.57 4.11 -13.97
C SER A 210 -6.17 3.86 -14.53
N PRO A 211 -5.11 3.95 -13.70
CA PRO A 211 -3.74 3.70 -14.12
C PRO A 211 -3.62 2.29 -14.68
N LYS A 212 -3.10 2.17 -15.90
CA LYS A 212 -2.77 0.87 -16.49
C LYS A 212 -1.30 0.63 -16.33
N GLN A 213 -0.92 -0.57 -15.93
CA GLN A 213 0.49 -0.96 -15.91
C GLN A 213 1.10 -0.69 -17.29
N LEU A 214 2.18 0.09 -17.33
CA LEU A 214 3.02 0.19 -18.52
C LEU A 214 3.71 -1.16 -18.67
N GLY A 215 3.29 -1.92 -19.69
CA GLY A 215 3.94 -3.18 -20.00
C GLY A 215 5.43 -2.93 -20.30
N GLY A 216 6.32 -3.66 -19.63
CA GLY A 216 7.45 -4.21 -20.38
C GLY A 216 6.83 -4.96 -21.55
N LEU A 217 7.26 -4.61 -22.78
CA LEU A 217 6.79 -5.13 -24.07
C LEU A 217 5.89 -6.37 -23.95
N ASP A 218 4.63 -6.23 -24.39
CA ASP A 218 3.64 -7.30 -24.53
C ASP A 218 4.28 -8.61 -25.06
N ASP A 219 4.62 -9.55 -24.16
CA ASP A 219 5.14 -10.88 -24.53
C ASP A 219 4.00 -11.84 -24.96
N ARG A 220 2.95 -11.28 -25.57
CA ARG A 220 1.97 -12.03 -26.36
C ARG A 220 2.31 -12.08 -27.85
N VAL A 221 3.58 -11.88 -28.21
CA VAL A 221 4.07 -12.58 -29.40
C VAL A 221 4.10 -14.05 -29.02
N ALA A 222 3.05 -14.78 -29.41
CA ALA A 222 3.04 -16.23 -29.32
C ALA A 222 4.35 -16.75 -29.94
N VAL A 223 5.28 -17.21 -29.09
CA VAL A 223 6.44 -17.96 -29.54
C VAL A 223 5.87 -19.17 -30.27
N PRO A 224 6.17 -19.36 -31.59
CA PRO A 224 5.78 -20.58 -32.26
C PRO A 224 6.38 -21.72 -31.46
N ILE A 225 5.52 -22.53 -30.84
CA ILE A 225 5.98 -23.74 -30.17
C ILE A 225 6.76 -24.49 -31.24
N PRO A 226 8.06 -24.81 -31.03
CA PRO A 226 8.81 -25.58 -32.00
C PRO A 226 8.01 -26.82 -32.35
N SER A 227 7.98 -27.17 -33.62
CA SER A 227 7.27 -28.33 -34.20
C SER A 227 7.57 -29.69 -33.53
N ALA A 228 8.39 -29.71 -32.48
CA ALA A 228 8.63 -30.83 -31.58
C ALA A 228 7.37 -31.32 -30.83
N VAL A 229 6.38 -30.47 -30.52
CA VAL A 229 5.17 -30.92 -29.78
C VAL A 229 4.27 -31.83 -30.64
N TRP A 230 4.24 -31.65 -31.96
CA TRP A 230 3.53 -32.55 -32.87
C TRP A 230 4.25 -33.88 -33.11
N LEU A 231 5.57 -33.92 -32.90
CA LEU A 231 6.37 -35.13 -33.03
C LEU A 231 6.12 -36.13 -31.89
N PHE A 232 5.77 -35.64 -30.69
CA PHE A 232 5.37 -36.53 -29.59
C PHE A 232 3.93 -37.04 -29.75
N ALA A 233 2.99 -36.21 -30.24
CA ALA A 233 1.61 -36.63 -30.47
C ALA A 233 1.45 -37.70 -31.57
N SER A 234 2.34 -37.72 -32.56
CA SER A 234 2.33 -38.75 -33.63
C SER A 234 3.01 -40.07 -33.22
N SER A 235 3.87 -40.08 -32.19
CA SER A 235 4.54 -41.29 -31.71
C SER A 235 3.65 -42.20 -30.85
N LEU A 236 2.64 -41.67 -30.16
CA LEU A 236 1.73 -42.46 -29.33
C LEU A 236 0.62 -43.17 -30.13
N ALA A 237 0.25 -42.67 -31.31
CA ALA A 237 -0.76 -43.30 -32.17
C ALA A 237 -0.20 -44.52 -32.94
N GLY A 238 1.13 -44.64 -33.09
CA GLY A 238 1.78 -45.72 -33.83
C GLY A 238 1.94 -47.05 -33.07
N ILE A 239 1.80 -47.06 -31.75
CA ILE A 239 2.08 -48.26 -30.92
C ILE A 239 0.81 -49.10 -30.63
N ALA A 240 -0.39 -48.58 -30.89
CA ALA A 240 -1.65 -49.33 -30.68
C ALA A 240 -2.07 -50.23 -31.87
N GLY A 241 -1.32 -50.25 -32.98
CA GLY A 241 -1.74 -50.85 -34.25
C GLY A 241 -1.15 -52.20 -34.63
N ILE A 242 -0.34 -52.86 -33.78
CA ILE A 242 0.25 -54.17 -34.09
C ILE A 242 -0.13 -55.17 -32.99
N GLY A 243 -1.34 -55.72 -33.13
CA GLY A 243 -1.86 -56.72 -32.21
C GLY A 243 -2.83 -57.67 -32.90
N ARG A 244 -2.32 -58.86 -33.22
CA ARG A 244 -3.02 -60.08 -33.68
C ARG A 244 -3.46 -60.14 -35.14
N TRP A 245 -2.62 -60.78 -35.95
CA TRP A 245 -3.08 -61.86 -36.82
C TRP A 245 -2.03 -62.99 -36.82
N SER A 246 -2.45 -64.17 -36.34
CA SER A 246 -1.72 -65.43 -36.49
C SER A 246 -2.77 -66.52 -36.66
N ARG A 247 -2.94 -66.98 -37.91
CA ARG A 247 -3.64 -68.23 -38.26
C ARG A 247 -2.62 -69.37 -38.28
N LYS A 248 -3.02 -70.55 -37.76
CA LYS A 248 -3.19 -71.81 -38.52
C LYS A 248 -3.02 -73.05 -37.60
N SER A 249 -4.01 -73.94 -37.62
CA SER A 249 -3.95 -75.27 -38.26
C SER A 249 -5.37 -75.79 -38.43
#